data_AF-A0A662Z7A6-F1
#
_entry.id   AF-A0A662Z7A6-F1
#
_cell.length_a   1.000
_cell.length_b   1.000
_cell.length_c   1.000
_cell.angle_alpha   90.00
_cell.angle_beta   90.00
_cell.angle_gamma   90.00
#
_symmetry.space_group_name_H-M   'P 1'
#
loop_
_entity.id
_entity.type
_entity.pdbx_description
1 polymer ?
#
loop_
_entity_poly.entity_id
_entity_poly.type
_entity_poly.pdbx_seq_one_letter_code
_entity_poly.pdbx_strand_id
1 'polypeptide(L)' 'MSKEQFLKDLESKLNVVNRGIFKAEAYPDSAFEDIQSLHQMVSSRQNLSPNEKTAIIEELSRLRK' A
#
# COMPACT_ATOMS: atom_id res chain seq x y z
N MET A 1 4.25 -5.79 -12.44
CA MET A 1 2.91 -5.69 -11.82
C MET A 1 2.35 -4.31 -12.11
N SER A 2 1.03 -4.18 -12.24
CA SER A 2 0.35 -2.87 -12.31
C SER A 2 0.15 -2.25 -10.92
N LYS A 3 -0.17 -0.95 -10.86
CA LYS A 3 -0.54 -0.23 -9.62
C LYS A 3 -1.62 -0.98 -8.83
N GLU A 4 -2.66 -1.41 -9.52
CA GLU A 4 -3.77 -2.21 -8.98
C GLU A 4 -3.28 -3.53 -8.36
N GLN A 5 -2.35 -4.23 -9.01
CA GLN A 5 -1.79 -5.47 -8.47
C GLN A 5 -0.92 -5.23 -7.23
N PHE A 6 -0.15 -4.14 -7.17
CA PHE A 6 0.61 -3.77 -5.99
C PHE A 6 -0.29 -3.41 -4.81
N LEU A 7 -1.34 -2.62 -5.03
CA LEU A 7 -2.29 -2.24 -4.00
C LEU A 7 -3.05 -3.45 -3.44
N LYS A 8 -3.46 -4.40 -4.30
CA LYS A 8 -4.10 -5.65 -3.86
C LYS A 8 -3.19 -6.52 -3.00
N ASP A 9 -1.90 -6.62 -3.35
CA ASP A 9 -0.95 -7.39 -2.55
C ASP A 9 -0.65 -6.70 -1.21
N LEU A 10 -0.55 -5.36 -1.19
CA LEU A 10 -0.45 -4.57 0.03
C LEU A 10 -1.68 -4.76 0.93
N GLU A 11 -2.90 -4.73 0.38
CA GLU A 11 -4.15 -4.97 1.12
C GLU A 11 -4.10 -6.31 1.85
N SER A 12 -3.67 -7.37 1.13
CA SER A 12 -3.52 -8.72 1.67
C SER A 12 -2.48 -8.80 2.79
N LYS A 13 -1.28 -8.25 2.56
CA LYS A 13 -0.16 -8.31 3.52
C LYS A 13 -0.42 -7.50 4.79
N LEU A 14 -1.05 -6.33 4.65
CA LEU A 14 -1.40 -5.49 5.79
C LEU A 14 -2.58 -6.07 6.57
N ASN A 15 -3.43 -6.88 5.92
CA ASN A 15 -4.60 -7.53 6.52
C ASN A 15 -5.50 -6.53 7.26
N VAL A 16 -6.00 -5.53 6.52
CA VAL A 16 -6.78 -4.41 7.07
C VAL A 16 -8.26 -4.53 6.70
N VAL A 17 -9.11 -4.05 7.60
CA VAL A 17 -10.57 -3.99 7.38
C VAL A 17 -10.99 -2.84 6.46
N ASN A 18 -10.26 -1.71 6.49
CA ASN A 18 -10.55 -0.57 5.63
C ASN A 18 -9.85 -0.70 4.27
N ARG A 19 -10.53 -1.35 3.33
CA ARG A 19 -10.00 -1.64 1.99
C ARG A 19 -10.12 -0.46 1.02
N GLY A 20 -10.83 0.60 1.39
CA GLY A 20 -11.06 1.76 0.52
C GLY A 20 -9.77 2.48 0.10
N ILE A 21 -8.72 2.38 0.93
CA ILE A 21 -7.39 2.93 0.65
C ILE A 21 -6.70 2.21 -0.52
N PHE A 22 -7.04 0.98 -0.87
CA PHE A 22 -6.33 0.20 -1.91
C PHE A 22 -6.95 0.30 -3.29
N LYS A 23 -7.93 1.19 -3.48
CA LYS A 23 -8.54 1.47 -4.78
C LYS A 23 -7.58 2.25 -5.67
N ALA A 24 -7.14 1.66 -6.79
CA ALA A 24 -6.14 2.28 -7.67
C ALA A 24 -6.60 3.62 -8.27
N GLU A 25 -7.91 3.85 -8.39
CA GLU A 25 -8.48 5.09 -8.93
C GLU A 25 -8.23 6.30 -8.02
N ALA A 26 -7.96 6.06 -6.73
CA ALA A 26 -7.63 7.13 -5.78
C ALA A 26 -6.18 7.63 -5.92
N TYR A 27 -5.36 6.96 -6.73
CA TYR A 27 -3.94 7.26 -6.91
C TYR A 27 -3.65 7.75 -8.32
N PRO A 28 -2.97 8.89 -8.49
CA PRO A 28 -2.49 9.30 -9.80
C PRO A 28 -1.43 8.35 -10.34
N ASP A 29 -1.16 8.43 -11.64
CA ASP A 29 -0.09 7.63 -12.26
C ASP A 29 1.31 8.03 -11.76
N SER A 30 1.47 9.28 -11.33
CA SER A 30 2.71 9.75 -10.68
C SER A 30 3.03 9.02 -9.37
N ALA A 31 2.03 8.41 -8.70
CA ALA A 31 2.24 7.65 -7.47
C ALA A 31 2.73 6.20 -7.73
N PHE A 32 2.87 5.77 -8.99
CA PHE A 32 3.22 4.39 -9.33
C PHE A 32 4.55 3.95 -8.70
N GLU A 33 5.60 4.76 -8.85
CA GLU A 33 6.94 4.43 -8.34
C GLU A 33 6.94 4.35 -6.80
N ASP A 34 6.23 5.27 -6.13
CA ASP A 34 6.12 5.28 -4.66
C ASP A 34 5.35 4.06 -4.14
N ILE A 35 4.24 3.69 -4.80
CA ILE A 35 3.47 2.48 -4.45
C ILE A 35 4.32 1.22 -4.65
N GLN A 36 5.09 1.16 -5.74
CA GLN A 36 6.01 0.05 -6.00
C GLN A 36 7.09 -0.04 -4.91
N SER A 37 7.66 1.09 -4.51
CA SER A 37 8.67 1.18 -3.44
C SER A 37 8.10 0.70 -2.08
N LEU A 38 6.92 1.21 -1.71
CA LEU A 38 6.22 0.76 -0.49
C LEU A 38 5.92 -0.74 -0.54
N HIS A 39 5.47 -1.26 -1.69
CA HIS A 39 5.23 -2.68 -1.89
C HIS A 39 6.48 -3.52 -1.69
N GLN A 40 7.63 -3.10 -2.23
CA GLN A 40 8.91 -3.79 -2.04
C GLN A 40 9.33 -3.81 -0.57
N MET A 41 9.20 -2.68 0.13
CA MET A 41 9.49 -2.59 1.57
C MET A 41 8.63 -3.57 2.36
N VAL A 42 7.31 -3.56 2.14
CA VAL A 42 6.36 -4.45 2.83
C VAL A 42 6.64 -5.92 2.51
N SER A 43 6.95 -6.22 1.25
CA SER A 43 7.25 -7.58 0.78
C SER A 43 8.53 -8.17 1.36
N SER A 44 9.49 -7.32 1.77
CA SER A 44 10.74 -7.75 2.41
C SER A 44 10.57 -8.16 3.88
N ARG A 45 9.41 -7.86 4.49
CA ARG A 45 9.13 -8.11 5.91
C ARG A 45 8.33 -9.41 6.06
N GLN A 46 8.80 -10.30 6.93
CA GLN A 46 8.06 -11.54 7.25
C GLN A 46 6.82 -11.26 8.12
N ASN A 47 6.93 -10.32 9.05
CA ASN A 47 5.86 -9.93 9.96
C ASN A 47 5.87 -8.40 10.12
N LEU A 48 4.68 -7.81 10.27
CA LEU A 48 4.49 -6.39 10.55
C LEU A 48 3.65 -6.25 11.82
N SER A 49 4.15 -5.47 12.77
CA SER A 49 3.40 -5.08 13.95
C SER A 49 2.20 -4.19 13.58
N PRO A 50 1.19 -4.07 14.46
CA PRO A 50 0.06 -3.16 14.23
C PRO A 50 0.49 -1.71 13.95
N ASN A 51 1.50 -1.21 14.67
CA ASN A 51 1.99 0.16 14.48
C ASN A 51 2.67 0.35 13.12
N GLU A 52 3.46 -0.63 12.66
CA GLU A 52 4.05 -0.58 11.33
C GLU A 52 2.98 -0.59 10.24
N LYS A 53 1.95 -1.44 10.39
CA LYS A 53 0.82 -1.46 9.45
C LYS A 53 0.14 -0.09 9.39
N THR A 54 -0.12 0.54 10.54
CA THR A 54 -0.69 1.89 10.59
C THR A 54 0.19 2.90 9.87
N ALA A 55 1.49 2.92 10.15
CA ALA A 55 2.43 3.85 9.50
C ALA A 55 2.47 3.65 7.97
N ILE A 56 2.44 2.40 7.50
CA ILE A 56 2.40 2.10 6.06
C ILE A 56 1.09 2.59 5.43
N ILE A 57 -0.04 2.43 6.11
CA ILE A 57 -1.35 2.91 5.63
C ILE A 57 -1.38 4.44 5.58
N GLU A 58 -0.79 5.12 6.56
CA GLU A 58 -0.66 6.58 6.58
C GLU A 58 0.19 7.08 5.43
N GLU A 59 1.35 6.46 5.19
CA GLU A 59 2.23 6.82 4.08
C GLU A 59 1.54 6.58 2.73
N LEU A 60 0.90 5.43 2.57
CA LEU A 60 0.11 5.13 1.38
C LEU A 60 -1.01 6.16 1.18
N SER A 61 -1.67 6.59 2.26
CA SER A 61 -2.74 7.60 2.19
C SER A 61 -2.26 8.97 1.69
N ARG A 62 -0.99 9.33 1.92
CA ARG A 62 -0.39 10.59 1.43
C ARG A 62 -0.17 10.61 -0.07
N LEU A 63 -0.12 9.45 -0.71
CA LEU A 63 0.05 9.32 -2.16
C LEU A 63 -1.27 9.52 -2.93
N ARG A 64 -2.38 9.70 -2.22
CA ARG A 64 -3.71 9.94 -2.80
C ARG A 64 -3.85 11.39 -3.28
N LYS A 65 -4.75 11.61 -4.23
CA LYS A 65 -5.24 12.95 -4.64
C LYS A 65 -6.50 13.35 -3.90
#